data_AF-A0A2X2T1E8-F1
#
_entry.id   AF-A0A2X2T1E8-F1
#
_cell.length_a   1.000
_cell.length_b   1.000
_cell.length_c   1.000
_cell.angle_alpha   90.00
_cell.angle_beta   90.00
_cell.angle_gamma   90.00
#
_symmetry.space_group_name_H-M   'P 1'
#
loop_
_entity.id
_entity.type
_entity.pdbx_description
1 polymer ?
#
loop_
_entity_poly.entity_id
_entity_poly.type
_entity_poly.pdbx_seq_one_letter_code
_entity_poly.pdbx_strand_id
1 'polypeptide(L)'
;MGKTRPVVTVENDKLSGYFLVGNVRYPATGQKLEGVPDGKQPVVPTEAQMSNILGGEAALWAENVISPLLDIKLWPRTFAVAERLWSAKDVTDVDNMYQRMQAIDAWSTVSVGLRQHTESVTQLTRLAGTPEIMPLQILAQAIEPAQYYTRQHLKFQAGNYNHFEPLNRFADALGAESGQVRAINSWVDKLIADPEDSHSAEALRHIFTRWQNNTPDVLALIDGNYVLKPLKPVAEDVDKLAGLGLRLTDLVAKQGSLSDDELKAIQAQLDAAAQTRDEVVIAAVYPLEKLLRAIVK
;
A
#
# COMPACT_ATOMS: atom_id res chain seq x y z
N MET A 1 -4.04 -2.87 -13.56
CA MET A 1 -5.05 -2.90 -12.47
C MET A 1 -4.47 -3.70 -11.33
N GLY A 2 -4.47 -3.18 -10.10
CA GLY A 2 -4.14 -3.98 -8.93
C GLY A 2 -5.20 -5.05 -8.68
N LYS A 3 -4.96 -5.97 -7.74
CA LYS A 3 -5.92 -7.01 -7.37
C LYS A 3 -7.25 -6.38 -6.95
N THR A 4 -8.36 -6.81 -7.55
CA THR A 4 -9.71 -6.49 -7.07
C THR A 4 -10.18 -7.62 -6.17
N ARG A 5 -10.54 -7.31 -4.93
CA ARG A 5 -11.00 -8.31 -3.96
C ARG A 5 -12.25 -7.83 -3.22
N PRO A 6 -13.40 -8.50 -3.36
CA PRO A 6 -14.55 -8.22 -2.50
C PRO A 6 -14.27 -8.66 -1.06
N VAL A 7 -14.63 -7.80 -0.11
CA VAL A 7 -14.73 -8.11 1.32
C VAL A 7 -16.14 -7.71 1.73
N VAL A 8 -17.05 -8.68 1.69
CA VAL A 8 -18.48 -8.44 1.82
C VAL A 8 -19.12 -9.46 2.76
N THR A 9 -20.13 -8.99 3.47
CA THR A 9 -21.02 -9.81 4.30
C THR A 9 -22.39 -9.85 3.63
N VAL A 10 -23.02 -11.02 3.66
CA VAL A 10 -24.38 -11.22 3.14
C VAL A 10 -25.29 -11.61 4.30
N GLU A 11 -26.26 -10.75 4.59
CA GLU A 11 -27.24 -10.94 5.66
C GLU A 11 -28.63 -10.51 5.18
N ASN A 12 -29.64 -11.36 5.37
CA ASN A 12 -31.04 -11.08 5.01
C ASN A 12 -31.21 -10.56 3.57
N ASP A 13 -30.62 -11.27 2.61
CA ASP A 13 -30.60 -10.93 1.17
C ASP A 13 -30.00 -9.54 0.85
N LYS A 14 -29.27 -8.93 1.80
CA LYS A 14 -28.51 -7.69 1.62
C LYS A 14 -27.02 -7.98 1.66
N LEU A 15 -26.29 -7.28 0.81
CA LEU A 15 -24.83 -7.27 0.78
C LEU A 15 -24.34 -5.94 1.36
N SER A 16 -23.34 -6.00 2.21
CA SER A 16 -22.61 -4.84 2.73
C SER A 16 -21.10 -5.13 2.78
N GLY A 17 -20.27 -4.10 2.78
CA GLY A 17 -18.82 -4.23 2.86
C GLY A 17 -18.11 -3.31 1.86
N TYR A 18 -17.07 -3.80 1.22
CA TYR A 18 -16.30 -3.03 0.24
C TYR A 18 -15.61 -3.92 -0.82
N PHE A 19 -15.29 -3.33 -1.96
CA PHE A 19 -14.32 -3.87 -2.90
C PHE A 19 -12.98 -3.21 -2.66
N LEU A 20 -11.94 -4.01 -2.38
CA LEU A 20 -10.57 -3.53 -2.44
C LEU A 20 -10.15 -3.47 -3.91
N VAL A 21 -9.77 -2.29 -4.40
CA VAL A 21 -9.26 -2.09 -5.76
C VAL A 21 -7.85 -1.52 -5.66
N GLY A 22 -6.84 -2.32 -5.99
CA GLY A 22 -5.47 -1.99 -5.62
C GLY A 22 -5.32 -2.02 -4.10
N ASN A 23 -5.04 -0.87 -3.49
CA ASN A 23 -4.94 -0.70 -2.04
C ASN A 23 -6.06 0.17 -1.43
N VAL A 24 -7.10 0.52 -2.21
CA VAL A 24 -8.19 1.41 -1.78
C VAL A 24 -9.48 0.62 -1.58
N ARG A 25 -10.21 0.90 -0.49
CA ARG A 25 -11.52 0.30 -0.19
C ARG A 25 -12.64 1.15 -0.77
N TYR A 26 -13.41 0.57 -1.67
CA TYR A 26 -14.61 1.17 -2.25
C TYR A 26 -15.85 0.56 -1.57
N PRO A 27 -16.63 1.34 -0.80
CA PRO A 27 -17.84 0.84 -0.14
C PRO A 27 -18.79 0.17 -1.13
N ALA A 28 -19.36 -0.95 -0.72
CA ALA A 28 -20.22 -1.78 -1.53
C ALA A 28 -21.48 -2.14 -0.76
N THR A 29 -22.63 -1.91 -1.38
CA THR A 29 -23.91 -2.39 -0.91
C THR A 29 -24.65 -3.05 -2.05
N GLY A 30 -25.55 -3.97 -1.72
CA GLY A 30 -26.36 -4.64 -2.72
C GLY A 30 -27.55 -5.35 -2.11
N GLN A 31 -28.44 -5.80 -2.98
CA GLN A 31 -29.55 -6.66 -2.63
C GLN A 31 -29.56 -7.84 -3.59
N LYS A 32 -30.03 -8.99 -3.11
CA LYS A 32 -30.18 -10.18 -3.93
C LYS A 32 -31.10 -9.88 -5.12
N LEU A 33 -30.63 -10.24 -6.30
CA LEU A 33 -31.44 -10.21 -7.53
C LEU A 33 -32.33 -11.44 -7.58
N GLU A 34 -33.48 -11.34 -8.25
CA GLU A 34 -34.39 -12.48 -8.44
C GLU A 34 -33.74 -13.64 -9.24
N GLY A 35 -32.76 -13.33 -10.08
CA GLY A 35 -31.97 -14.29 -10.83
C GLY A 35 -30.56 -13.78 -11.09
N VAL A 36 -29.65 -14.69 -11.42
CA VAL A 36 -28.27 -14.36 -11.80
C VAL A 36 -28.28 -13.80 -13.23
N PRO A 37 -27.76 -12.58 -13.48
CA PRO A 37 -27.66 -12.03 -14.82
C PRO A 37 -26.77 -12.89 -15.73
N ASP A 38 -27.12 -13.01 -17.00
CA ASP A 38 -26.27 -13.67 -18.00
C ASP A 38 -24.93 -12.93 -18.13
N GLY A 39 -23.86 -13.56 -17.67
CA GLY A 39 -22.51 -13.04 -17.79
C GLY A 39 -21.99 -13.13 -19.23
N LYS A 40 -21.37 -12.06 -19.73
CA LYS A 40 -20.59 -12.11 -20.97
C LYS A 40 -19.14 -12.40 -20.64
N GLN A 41 -18.66 -13.58 -21.05
CA GLN A 41 -17.24 -13.92 -20.91
C GLN A 41 -16.40 -13.06 -21.85
N PRO A 42 -15.18 -12.65 -21.43
CA PRO A 42 -14.27 -11.98 -22.33
C PRO A 42 -13.86 -12.94 -23.46
N VAL A 43 -13.72 -12.40 -24.67
CA VAL A 43 -13.14 -13.15 -25.79
C VAL A 43 -11.65 -13.33 -25.51
N VAL A 44 -11.20 -14.58 -25.44
CA VAL A 44 -9.78 -14.94 -25.29
C VAL A 44 -9.24 -15.52 -26.60
N PRO A 45 -7.96 -15.29 -26.94
CA PRO A 45 -7.37 -15.87 -28.14
C PRO A 45 -7.42 -17.40 -28.11
N THR A 46 -7.71 -18.03 -29.25
CA THR A 46 -7.52 -19.48 -29.43
C THR A 46 -6.03 -19.83 -29.48
N GLU A 47 -5.67 -21.10 -29.34
CA GLU A 47 -4.28 -21.56 -29.48
C GLU A 47 -3.63 -21.09 -30.79
N ALA A 48 -4.36 -21.15 -31.91
CA ALA A 48 -3.89 -20.67 -33.20
C ALA A 48 -3.73 -19.14 -33.26
N GLN A 49 -4.50 -18.39 -32.46
CA GLN A 49 -4.40 -16.93 -32.38
C GLN A 49 -3.31 -16.46 -31.41
N MET A 50 -2.77 -17.34 -30.55
CA MET A 50 -1.71 -16.97 -29.61
C MET A 50 -0.45 -16.45 -30.31
N SER A 51 -0.16 -16.88 -31.54
CA SER A 51 0.98 -16.38 -32.33
C SER A 51 0.85 -14.91 -32.74
N ASN A 52 -0.34 -14.32 -32.64
CA ASN A 52 -0.56 -12.91 -32.94
C ASN A 52 -0.17 -11.98 -31.78
N ILE A 53 0.16 -12.55 -30.60
CA ILE A 53 0.60 -11.78 -29.44
C ILE A 53 2.08 -11.47 -29.60
N LEU A 54 2.41 -10.23 -29.98
CA LEU A 54 3.79 -9.78 -30.17
C LEU A 54 4.54 -9.52 -28.86
N GLY A 55 3.80 -9.28 -27.77
CA GLY A 55 4.35 -8.90 -26.47
C GLY A 55 3.41 -7.97 -25.71
N GLY A 56 4.00 -7.03 -24.96
CA GLY A 56 3.27 -6.02 -24.21
C GLY A 56 4.14 -4.80 -23.91
N GLU A 57 3.54 -3.76 -23.35
CA GLU A 57 4.22 -2.49 -23.05
C GLU A 57 3.80 -1.98 -21.65
N ALA A 58 4.77 -1.47 -20.89
CA ALA A 58 4.49 -0.73 -19.67
C ALA A 58 4.13 0.73 -20.02
N ALA A 59 2.84 1.03 -20.09
CA ALA A 59 2.37 2.39 -20.34
C ALA A 59 2.34 3.21 -19.05
N LEU A 60 3.10 4.31 -19.01
CA LEU A 60 3.00 5.33 -17.96
C LEU A 60 2.22 6.55 -18.48
N TRP A 61 0.96 6.63 -18.09
CA TRP A 61 0.12 7.78 -18.36
C TRP A 61 0.46 8.93 -17.41
N ALA A 62 0.54 10.15 -17.95
CA ALA A 62 1.18 11.28 -17.28
C ALA A 62 0.20 12.24 -16.59
N GLU A 63 -1.05 11.84 -16.33
CA GLU A 63 -2.04 12.74 -15.72
C GLU A 63 -1.62 13.22 -14.32
N ASN A 64 -0.91 12.37 -13.57
CA ASN A 64 -0.32 12.68 -12.27
C ASN A 64 1.20 12.45 -12.27
N VAL A 65 1.88 12.77 -13.38
CA VAL A 65 3.34 12.62 -13.50
C VAL A 65 3.95 13.86 -14.16
N ILE A 66 4.91 14.47 -13.47
CA ILE A 66 5.82 15.50 -14.02
C ILE A 66 7.25 14.96 -14.05
N SER A 67 8.14 15.63 -14.78
CA SER A 67 9.54 15.18 -14.96
C SER A 67 10.24 14.78 -13.65
N PRO A 68 10.17 15.54 -12.54
CA PRO A 68 10.80 15.14 -11.26
C PRO A 68 10.20 13.88 -10.61
N LEU A 69 8.99 13.45 -11.02
CA LEU A 69 8.33 12.26 -10.47
C LEU A 69 8.49 11.04 -11.38
N LEU A 70 9.02 11.21 -12.58
CA LEU A 70 9.03 10.18 -13.62
C LEU A 70 9.68 8.87 -13.12
N ASP A 71 10.90 8.97 -12.60
CA ASP A 71 11.65 7.80 -12.13
C ASP A 71 10.99 7.14 -10.92
N ILE A 72 10.43 7.93 -10.00
CA ILE A 72 9.68 7.43 -8.82
C ILE A 72 8.51 6.55 -9.27
N LYS A 73 7.84 6.91 -10.38
CA LYS A 73 6.68 6.17 -10.87
C LYS A 73 7.07 5.02 -11.82
N LEU A 74 8.18 5.09 -12.54
CA LEU A 74 8.64 4.01 -13.41
C LEU A 74 9.32 2.87 -12.62
N TRP A 75 10.23 3.21 -11.72
CA TRP A 75 11.17 2.26 -11.13
C TRP A 75 10.87 2.00 -9.65
N PRO A 76 11.14 0.79 -9.14
CA PRO A 76 11.70 -0.38 -9.84
C PRO A 76 10.65 -1.25 -10.55
N ARG A 77 9.36 -0.88 -10.51
CA ARG A 77 8.23 -1.73 -10.91
C ARG A 77 8.29 -2.18 -12.38
N THR A 78 8.85 -1.33 -13.25
CA THR A 78 9.00 -1.65 -14.68
C THR A 78 10.02 -2.77 -14.92
N PHE A 79 10.93 -3.06 -13.98
CA PHE A 79 11.79 -4.25 -14.07
C PHE A 79 10.98 -5.56 -13.99
N ALA A 80 9.93 -5.60 -13.17
CA ALA A 80 9.05 -6.77 -13.10
C ALA A 80 8.27 -6.97 -14.41
N VAL A 81 7.88 -5.87 -15.08
CA VAL A 81 7.26 -5.94 -16.41
C VAL A 81 8.26 -6.43 -17.46
N ALA A 82 9.50 -5.92 -17.43
CA ALA A 82 10.56 -6.37 -18.32
C ALA A 82 10.82 -7.88 -18.16
N GLU A 83 10.88 -8.37 -16.92
CA GLU A 83 11.00 -9.81 -16.64
C GLU A 83 9.86 -10.62 -17.24
N ARG A 84 8.60 -10.16 -17.06
CA ARG A 84 7.43 -10.86 -17.60
C ARG A 84 7.42 -10.91 -19.13
N LEU A 85 7.95 -9.88 -19.80
CA LEU A 85 8.01 -9.80 -21.26
C LEU A 85 9.21 -10.52 -21.86
N TRP A 86 10.21 -10.88 -21.06
CA TRP A 86 11.46 -11.50 -21.50
C TRP A 86 11.59 -12.97 -21.09
N SER A 87 11.25 -13.30 -19.85
CA SER A 87 11.54 -14.59 -19.24
C SER A 87 10.58 -15.69 -19.67
N ALA A 88 10.95 -16.93 -19.39
CA ALA A 88 10.07 -18.08 -19.61
C ALA A 88 8.74 -17.91 -18.83
N LYS A 89 7.66 -18.46 -19.40
CA LYS A 89 6.28 -18.27 -18.90
C LYS A 89 6.10 -18.69 -17.44
N ASP A 90 6.81 -19.73 -17.02
CA ASP A 90 6.77 -20.35 -15.71
C ASP A 90 7.64 -19.64 -14.65
N VAL A 91 8.38 -18.59 -15.02
CA VAL A 91 9.02 -17.69 -14.05
C VAL A 91 7.93 -16.82 -13.42
N THR A 92 7.36 -17.31 -12.32
CA THR A 92 6.22 -16.67 -11.62
C THR A 92 6.40 -16.60 -10.10
N ASP A 93 7.56 -16.99 -9.57
CA ASP A 93 7.86 -16.88 -8.14
C ASP A 93 8.04 -15.40 -7.74
N VAL A 94 7.05 -14.89 -7.00
CA VAL A 94 6.99 -13.48 -6.58
C VAL A 94 8.02 -13.16 -5.49
N ASP A 95 8.29 -14.08 -4.56
CA ASP A 95 9.25 -13.85 -3.48
C ASP A 95 10.67 -13.78 -4.04
N ASN A 96 11.00 -14.71 -4.95
CA ASN A 96 12.28 -14.67 -5.67
C ASN A 96 12.39 -13.43 -6.57
N MET A 97 11.30 -13.01 -7.21
CA MET A 97 11.26 -11.76 -7.99
C MET A 97 11.60 -10.55 -7.13
N TYR A 98 11.01 -10.40 -5.95
CA TYR A 98 11.32 -9.27 -5.05
C TYR A 98 12.79 -9.25 -4.61
N GLN A 99 13.38 -10.42 -4.33
CA GLN A 99 14.80 -10.52 -3.98
C GLN A 99 15.70 -10.01 -5.13
N ARG A 100 15.43 -10.45 -6.36
CA ARG A 100 16.19 -10.02 -7.54
C ARG A 100 15.90 -8.57 -7.91
N MET A 101 14.67 -8.09 -7.70
CA MET A 101 14.28 -6.70 -7.92
C MET A 101 15.05 -5.74 -7.01
N GLN A 102 15.31 -6.12 -5.75
CA GLN A 102 16.15 -5.32 -4.86
C GLN A 102 17.59 -5.19 -5.38
N ALA A 103 18.16 -6.28 -5.91
CA ALA A 103 19.51 -6.27 -6.46
C ALA A 103 19.62 -5.39 -7.72
N ILE A 104 18.67 -5.52 -8.66
CA ILE A 104 18.68 -4.71 -9.89
C ILE A 104 18.39 -3.24 -9.60
N ASP A 105 17.50 -2.92 -8.64
CA ASP A 105 17.20 -1.54 -8.23
C ASP A 105 18.45 -0.84 -7.65
N ALA A 106 19.19 -1.53 -6.78
CA ALA A 106 20.45 -1.04 -6.24
C ALA A 106 21.49 -0.82 -7.35
N TRP A 107 21.68 -1.83 -8.21
CA TRP A 107 22.62 -1.73 -9.33
C TRP A 107 22.24 -0.61 -10.31
N SER A 108 20.97 -0.48 -10.70
CA SER A 108 20.53 0.53 -11.66
C SER A 108 20.69 1.95 -11.11
N THR A 109 20.53 2.13 -9.80
CA THR A 109 20.75 3.41 -9.14
C THR A 109 22.22 3.83 -9.24
N VAL A 110 23.15 2.90 -9.00
CA VAL A 110 24.60 3.20 -8.97
C VAL A 110 25.22 3.22 -10.38
N SER A 111 24.88 2.25 -11.23
CA SER A 111 25.57 1.99 -12.50
C SER A 111 24.87 2.59 -13.71
N VAL A 112 23.54 2.72 -13.70
CA VAL A 112 22.76 3.33 -14.80
C VAL A 112 22.44 4.79 -14.49
N GLY A 113 22.34 5.15 -13.21
CA GLY A 113 22.01 6.50 -12.76
C GLY A 113 20.51 6.79 -12.73
N LEU A 114 19.67 5.74 -12.56
CA LEU A 114 18.24 5.92 -12.29
C LEU A 114 18.04 6.67 -10.96
N ARG A 115 17.05 7.57 -10.92
CA ARG A 115 16.93 8.60 -9.87
C ARG A 115 15.75 8.44 -8.93
N GLN A 116 15.02 7.32 -8.97
CA GLN A 116 13.80 7.10 -8.17
C GLN A 116 14.03 7.37 -6.66
N HIS A 117 15.17 6.95 -6.12
CA HIS A 117 15.51 7.18 -4.71
C HIS A 117 15.90 8.64 -4.43
N THR A 118 16.73 9.23 -5.27
CA THR A 118 17.20 10.62 -5.11
C THR A 118 16.09 11.65 -5.36
N GLU A 119 15.18 11.39 -6.29
CA GLU A 119 14.01 12.24 -6.54
C GLU A 119 13.00 12.13 -5.39
N SER A 120 12.79 10.94 -4.82
CA SER A 120 11.95 10.78 -3.62
C SER A 120 12.51 11.60 -2.45
N VAL A 121 13.82 11.50 -2.19
CA VAL A 121 14.52 12.33 -1.19
C VAL A 121 14.32 13.82 -1.48
N THR A 122 14.50 14.24 -2.73
CA THR A 122 14.33 15.64 -3.14
C THR A 122 12.91 16.15 -2.89
N GLN A 123 11.87 15.36 -3.20
CA GLN A 123 10.49 15.75 -2.93
C GLN A 123 10.18 15.81 -1.43
N LEU A 124 10.69 14.85 -0.64
CA LEU A 124 10.55 14.88 0.82
C LEU A 124 11.27 16.08 1.45
N THR A 125 12.45 16.46 0.95
CA THR A 125 13.18 17.66 1.42
C THR A 125 12.40 18.93 1.12
N ARG A 126 11.78 19.04 -0.07
CA ARG A 126 10.91 20.17 -0.41
C ARG A 126 9.69 20.26 0.51
N LEU A 127 9.09 19.13 0.82
CA LEU A 127 7.95 19.04 1.74
C LEU A 127 8.35 19.39 3.19
N ALA A 128 9.49 18.90 3.67
CA ALA A 128 9.97 19.21 5.01
C ALA A 128 10.48 20.66 5.16
N GLY A 129 10.94 21.28 4.07
CA GLY A 129 11.61 22.58 4.12
C GLY A 129 13.01 22.53 4.76
N THR A 130 13.56 21.32 4.95
CA THR A 130 14.83 21.03 5.62
C THR A 130 15.42 19.72 5.09
N PRO A 131 16.75 19.51 5.13
CA PRO A 131 17.35 18.20 4.85
C PRO A 131 16.96 17.13 5.88
N GLU A 132 16.47 17.50 7.07
CA GLU A 132 16.06 16.58 8.13
C GLU A 132 14.71 15.89 7.79
N ILE A 133 14.75 14.96 6.85
CA ILE A 133 13.56 14.29 6.29
C ILE A 133 13.27 12.91 6.88
N MET A 134 14.11 12.43 7.81
CA MET A 134 13.95 11.11 8.42
C MET A 134 12.53 10.89 8.98
N PRO A 135 11.85 11.88 9.60
CA PRO A 135 10.51 11.64 10.11
C PRO A 135 9.47 11.36 9.02
N LEU A 136 9.58 12.01 7.86
CA LEU A 136 8.74 11.72 6.69
C LEU A 136 9.09 10.37 6.06
N GLN A 137 10.37 9.99 6.04
CA GLN A 137 10.81 8.67 5.55
C GLN A 137 10.30 7.53 6.44
N ILE A 138 10.30 7.71 7.76
CA ILE A 138 9.73 6.72 8.70
C ILE A 138 8.21 6.63 8.51
N LEU A 139 7.52 7.76 8.37
CA LEU A 139 6.07 7.76 8.09
C LEU A 139 5.75 7.04 6.77
N ALA A 140 6.56 7.24 5.72
CA ALA A 140 6.42 6.60 4.42
C ALA A 140 6.51 5.06 4.50
N GLN A 141 7.11 4.50 5.54
CA GLN A 141 7.18 3.05 5.73
C GLN A 141 5.81 2.41 5.96
N ALA A 142 4.83 3.15 6.51
CA ALA A 142 3.49 2.64 6.80
C ALA A 142 2.47 2.94 5.68
N ILE A 143 2.84 3.76 4.70
CA ILE A 143 1.92 4.46 3.79
C ILE A 143 2.26 4.17 2.34
N GLU A 144 1.22 4.10 1.52
CA GLU A 144 1.33 4.02 0.07
C GLU A 144 0.43 5.09 -0.59
N PRO A 145 0.75 5.55 -1.81
CA PRO A 145 -0.20 6.34 -2.58
C PRO A 145 -1.44 5.49 -2.87
N ALA A 146 -2.61 6.13 -2.85
CA ALA A 146 -3.84 5.49 -3.28
C ALA A 146 -3.68 5.02 -4.74
N GLN A 147 -3.93 3.73 -4.98
CA GLN A 147 -3.69 3.12 -6.28
C GLN A 147 -4.89 3.28 -7.24
N TYR A 148 -4.72 2.79 -8.47
CA TYR A 148 -5.72 2.87 -9.54
C TYR A 148 -6.13 4.32 -9.83
N TYR A 149 -7.38 4.57 -10.26
CA TYR A 149 -7.88 5.91 -10.56
C TYR A 149 -8.28 6.72 -9.33
N THR A 150 -8.01 6.26 -8.10
CA THR A 150 -8.47 6.95 -6.88
C THR A 150 -7.91 8.36 -6.79
N ARG A 151 -6.60 8.56 -7.03
CA ARG A 151 -5.98 9.88 -6.94
C ARG A 151 -6.54 10.85 -7.99
N GLN A 152 -6.68 10.38 -9.23
CA GLN A 152 -7.30 11.14 -10.32
C GLN A 152 -8.74 11.55 -9.94
N HIS A 153 -9.51 10.62 -9.39
CA HIS A 153 -10.89 10.88 -8.97
C HIS A 153 -10.98 11.89 -7.84
N LEU A 154 -10.11 11.79 -6.82
CA LEU A 154 -10.05 12.75 -5.72
C LEU A 154 -9.70 14.16 -6.23
N LYS A 155 -8.72 14.29 -7.12
CA LYS A 155 -8.38 15.56 -7.77
C LYS A 155 -9.54 16.11 -8.59
N PHE A 156 -10.25 15.26 -9.34
CA PHE A 156 -11.43 15.65 -10.09
C PHE A 156 -12.55 16.18 -9.19
N GLN A 157 -12.86 15.47 -8.10
CA GLN A 157 -13.85 15.92 -7.12
C GLN A 157 -13.48 17.26 -6.47
N ALA A 158 -12.19 17.52 -6.29
CA ALA A 158 -11.68 18.79 -5.77
C ALA A 158 -11.60 19.92 -6.83
N GLY A 159 -11.97 19.67 -8.09
CA GLY A 159 -11.85 20.65 -9.19
C GLY A 159 -10.43 20.83 -9.73
N ASN A 160 -9.51 19.95 -9.34
CA ASN A 160 -8.07 20.04 -9.60
C ASN A 160 -7.57 19.03 -10.64
N TYR A 161 -8.46 18.45 -11.46
CA TYR A 161 -8.05 17.53 -12.53
C TYR A 161 -7.66 18.29 -13.79
N ASN A 162 -6.51 18.95 -13.76
CA ASN A 162 -5.96 19.72 -14.87
C ASN A 162 -4.42 19.75 -14.80
N HIS A 163 -3.76 20.18 -15.89
CA HIS A 163 -2.30 20.21 -15.99
C HIS A 163 -1.60 21.23 -15.07
N PHE A 164 -2.34 22.11 -14.40
CA PHE A 164 -1.79 23.10 -13.47
C PHE A 164 -1.82 22.64 -12.00
N GLU A 165 -2.46 21.50 -11.70
CA GLU A 165 -2.45 20.95 -10.34
C GLU A 165 -1.01 20.65 -9.91
N PRO A 166 -0.55 21.25 -8.78
CA PRO A 166 0.77 20.94 -8.26
C PRO A 166 0.86 19.47 -7.84
N LEU A 167 1.85 18.76 -8.39
CA LEU A 167 2.19 17.39 -8.01
C LEU A 167 3.35 17.40 -7.01
N ASN A 168 3.06 17.96 -5.83
CA ASN A 168 4.01 18.18 -4.75
C ASN A 168 3.49 17.69 -3.39
N ARG A 169 2.55 16.74 -3.36
CA ARG A 169 2.04 16.14 -2.12
C ARG A 169 2.95 15.02 -1.63
N PHE A 170 2.75 14.58 -0.39
CA PHE A 170 3.48 13.42 0.13
C PHE A 170 3.29 12.18 -0.74
N ALA A 171 2.08 11.91 -1.22
CA ALA A 171 1.78 10.82 -2.17
C ALA A 171 2.63 10.85 -3.45
N ASP A 172 3.08 12.02 -3.89
CA ASP A 172 3.92 12.17 -5.08
C ASP A 172 5.35 11.70 -4.84
N ALA A 173 5.86 11.89 -3.63
CA ALA A 173 7.21 11.47 -3.22
C ALA A 173 7.33 9.95 -2.97
N LEU A 174 6.22 9.23 -2.90
CA LEU A 174 6.21 7.79 -2.59
C LEU A 174 6.34 6.92 -3.84
N GLY A 175 7.03 5.77 -3.68
CA GLY A 175 6.93 4.63 -4.59
C GLY A 175 5.53 3.99 -4.52
N ALA A 176 5.23 3.05 -5.40
CA ALA A 176 3.88 2.46 -5.44
C ALA A 176 3.60 1.44 -4.32
N GLU A 177 4.65 0.85 -3.73
CA GLU A 177 4.57 -0.13 -2.65
C GLU A 177 5.57 0.22 -1.54
N SER A 178 5.19 -0.02 -0.29
CA SER A 178 6.12 0.07 0.84
C SER A 178 6.87 -1.26 1.03
N GLY A 179 8.19 -1.23 0.87
CA GLY A 179 9.05 -2.36 1.21
C GLY A 179 8.94 -2.79 2.68
N GLN A 180 8.71 -1.82 3.59
CA GLN A 180 8.55 -2.11 5.01
C GLN A 180 7.21 -2.81 5.30
N VAL A 181 6.11 -2.44 4.63
CA VAL A 181 4.82 -3.15 4.77
C VAL A 181 4.93 -4.57 4.23
N ARG A 182 5.66 -4.81 3.13
CA ARG A 182 5.93 -6.17 2.66
C ARG A 182 6.73 -6.99 3.68
N ALA A 183 7.76 -6.41 4.28
CA ALA A 183 8.55 -7.07 5.33
C ALA A 183 7.69 -7.40 6.55
N ILE A 184 6.86 -6.45 7.01
CA ILE A 184 5.88 -6.67 8.09
C ILE A 184 4.94 -7.82 7.72
N ASN A 185 4.41 -7.85 6.51
CA ASN A 185 3.52 -8.93 6.08
C ASN A 185 4.24 -10.30 6.15
N SER A 186 5.50 -10.38 5.74
CA SER A 186 6.29 -11.62 5.85
C SER A 186 6.52 -12.05 7.30
N TRP A 187 6.86 -11.12 8.20
CA TRP A 187 7.00 -11.42 9.64
C TRP A 187 5.68 -11.82 10.27
N VAL A 188 4.57 -11.19 9.89
CA VAL A 188 3.22 -11.58 10.33
C VAL A 188 2.89 -12.99 9.88
N ASP A 189 3.12 -13.32 8.60
CA ASP A 189 2.82 -14.65 8.06
C ASP A 189 3.64 -15.73 8.79
N LYS A 190 4.91 -15.46 9.11
CA LYS A 190 5.77 -16.37 9.89
C LYS A 190 5.31 -16.53 11.35
N LEU A 191 5.01 -15.41 12.03
CA LEU A 191 4.56 -15.44 13.42
C LEU A 191 3.20 -16.14 13.59
N ILE A 192 2.30 -16.02 12.60
CA ILE A 192 1.04 -16.75 12.60
C ILE A 192 1.27 -18.25 12.40
N ALA A 193 2.22 -18.63 11.54
CA ALA A 193 2.57 -20.02 11.29
C ALA A 193 3.30 -20.67 12.48
N ASP A 194 4.14 -19.90 13.17
CA ASP A 194 4.89 -20.30 14.36
C ASP A 194 4.89 -19.17 15.41
N PRO A 195 4.00 -19.24 16.42
CA PRO A 195 3.94 -18.25 17.49
C PRO A 195 5.24 -18.08 18.29
N GLU A 196 6.16 -19.06 18.23
CA GLU A 196 7.47 -19.01 18.90
C GLU A 196 8.57 -18.38 18.03
N ASP A 197 8.25 -17.89 16.81
CA ASP A 197 9.19 -17.13 15.98
C ASP A 197 9.49 -15.76 16.63
N SER A 198 10.44 -15.79 17.58
CA SER A 198 10.88 -14.63 18.33
C SER A 198 11.49 -13.56 17.43
N HIS A 199 12.15 -13.95 16.34
CA HIS A 199 12.74 -13.02 15.39
C HIS A 199 11.67 -12.17 14.71
N SER A 200 10.61 -12.80 14.19
CA SER A 200 9.49 -12.09 13.58
C SER A 200 8.75 -11.23 14.60
N ALA A 201 8.52 -11.72 15.81
CA ALA A 201 7.89 -10.95 16.88
C ALA A 201 8.73 -9.72 17.29
N GLU A 202 10.05 -9.86 17.45
CA GLU A 202 10.95 -8.75 17.76
C GLU A 202 11.05 -7.73 16.63
N ALA A 203 11.10 -8.17 15.37
CA ALA A 203 11.11 -7.28 14.21
C ALA A 203 9.83 -6.44 14.13
N LEU A 204 8.67 -7.05 14.38
CA LEU A 204 7.38 -6.35 14.48
C LEU A 204 7.36 -5.35 15.64
N ARG A 205 7.83 -5.75 16.83
CA ARG A 205 7.92 -4.84 17.98
C ARG A 205 8.82 -3.65 17.70
N HIS A 206 9.97 -3.89 17.08
CA HIS A 206 10.93 -2.85 16.74
C HIS A 206 10.31 -1.82 15.78
N ILE A 207 9.68 -2.28 14.70
CA ILE A 207 9.15 -1.35 13.69
C ILE A 207 7.97 -0.53 14.22
N PHE A 208 7.04 -1.15 14.96
CA PHE A 208 5.92 -0.42 15.56
C PHE A 208 6.39 0.57 16.63
N THR A 209 7.37 0.20 17.47
CA THR A 209 7.97 1.13 18.43
C THR A 209 8.62 2.32 17.73
N ARG A 210 9.35 2.07 16.63
CA ARG A 210 9.97 3.12 15.83
C ARG A 210 8.93 4.09 15.25
N TRP A 211 7.79 3.59 14.80
CA TRP A 211 6.71 4.44 14.27
C TRP A 211 6.08 5.32 15.35
N GLN A 212 5.82 4.78 16.55
CA GLN A 212 5.31 5.60 17.67
C GLN A 212 6.30 6.68 18.10
N ASN A 213 7.59 6.32 18.21
CA ASN A 213 8.63 7.28 18.60
C ASN A 213 8.84 8.38 17.56
N ASN A 214 8.43 8.16 16.30
CA ASN A 214 8.52 9.12 15.22
C ASN A 214 7.40 10.18 15.25
N THR A 215 6.30 9.91 15.94
CA THR A 215 5.08 10.73 15.92
C THR A 215 5.35 12.21 16.27
N PRO A 216 6.08 12.57 17.34
CA PRO A 216 6.35 13.97 17.66
C PRO A 216 7.10 14.71 16.54
N ASP A 217 8.14 14.07 15.99
CA ASP A 217 9.02 14.69 14.99
C ASP A 217 8.31 14.87 13.65
N VAL A 218 7.51 13.88 13.21
CA VAL A 218 6.77 14.02 11.96
C VAL A 218 5.63 15.03 12.07
N LEU A 219 4.97 15.12 13.23
CA LEU A 219 3.96 16.14 13.48
C LEU A 219 4.56 17.56 13.46
N ALA A 220 5.78 17.75 13.96
CA ALA A 220 6.47 19.03 13.87
C ALA A 220 6.72 19.46 12.41
N LEU A 221 7.15 18.52 11.54
CA LEU A 221 7.29 18.80 10.10
C LEU A 221 5.93 19.09 9.44
N ILE A 222 4.89 18.33 9.78
CA ILE A 222 3.53 18.51 9.26
C ILE A 222 2.96 19.89 9.61
N ASP A 223 3.12 20.31 10.86
CA ASP A 223 2.61 21.62 11.31
C ASP A 223 3.42 22.79 10.69
N GLY A 224 4.67 22.54 10.30
CA GLY A 224 5.60 23.50 9.68
C GLY A 224 5.36 23.79 8.18
N ASN A 225 4.62 22.95 7.44
CA ASN A 225 4.33 23.17 6.03
C ASN A 225 2.84 23.01 5.72
N TYR A 226 2.23 24.04 5.12
CA TYR A 226 0.81 24.02 4.73
C TYR A 226 0.43 22.82 3.85
N VAL A 227 1.31 22.40 2.93
CA VAL A 227 1.07 21.25 2.04
C VAL A 227 0.98 19.94 2.83
N LEU A 228 1.68 19.82 3.96
CA LEU A 228 1.68 18.61 4.79
C LEU A 228 0.51 18.55 5.77
N LYS A 229 -0.12 19.69 6.13
CA LYS A 229 -1.20 19.74 7.14
C LYS A 229 -2.31 18.70 6.96
N PRO A 230 -2.79 18.39 5.74
CA PRO A 230 -3.80 17.35 5.54
C PRO A 230 -3.38 15.94 5.98
N LEU A 231 -2.07 15.68 6.16
CA LEU A 231 -1.55 14.38 6.62
C LEU A 231 -1.57 14.20 8.14
N LYS A 232 -1.87 15.25 8.92
CA LYS A 232 -1.90 15.15 10.39
C LYS A 232 -2.75 13.96 10.89
N PRO A 233 -3.99 13.75 10.42
CA PRO A 233 -4.78 12.59 10.83
C PRO A 233 -4.18 11.25 10.40
N VAL A 234 -3.39 11.23 9.33
CA VAL A 234 -2.71 10.02 8.86
C VAL A 234 -1.55 9.66 9.78
N ALA A 235 -0.73 10.63 10.18
CA ALA A 235 0.36 10.42 11.14
C ALA A 235 -0.16 9.96 12.51
N GLU A 236 -1.24 10.59 13.01
CA GLU A 236 -1.89 10.19 14.26
C GLU A 236 -2.49 8.79 14.19
N ASP A 237 -3.04 8.38 13.05
CA ASP A 237 -3.57 7.02 12.90
C ASP A 237 -2.44 5.99 12.74
N VAL A 238 -1.31 6.33 12.11
CA VAL A 238 -0.12 5.46 12.11
C VAL A 238 0.40 5.21 13.53
N ASP A 239 0.41 6.23 14.40
CA ASP A 239 0.78 6.08 15.81
C ASP A 239 -0.14 5.09 16.55
N LYS A 240 -1.46 5.29 16.43
CA LYS A 240 -2.46 4.40 17.05
C LYS A 240 -2.35 2.97 16.52
N LEU A 241 -2.16 2.81 15.21
CA LEU A 241 -2.00 1.50 14.57
C LEU A 241 -0.69 0.82 14.97
N ALA A 242 0.38 1.57 15.21
CA ALA A 242 1.61 1.02 15.73
C ALA A 242 1.43 0.49 17.16
N GLY A 243 0.73 1.23 18.03
CA GLY A 243 0.34 0.73 19.36
C GLY A 243 -0.53 -0.53 19.30
N LEU A 244 -1.49 -0.56 18.36
CA LEU A 244 -2.29 -1.76 18.10
C LEU A 244 -1.42 -2.92 17.58
N GLY A 245 -0.46 -2.65 16.70
CA GLY A 245 0.47 -3.64 16.17
C GLY A 245 1.32 -4.30 17.23
N LEU A 246 1.83 -3.53 18.20
CA LEU A 246 2.52 -4.06 19.38
C LEU A 246 1.61 -5.03 20.15
N ARG A 247 0.38 -4.59 20.46
CA ARG A 247 -0.59 -5.41 21.19
C ARG A 247 -0.93 -6.71 20.46
N LEU A 248 -1.24 -6.63 19.16
CA LEU A 248 -1.62 -7.81 18.37
C LEU A 248 -0.44 -8.78 18.19
N THR A 249 0.78 -8.27 18.02
CA THR A 249 2.00 -9.09 17.96
C THR A 249 2.17 -9.89 19.25
N ASP A 250 2.01 -9.24 20.41
CA ASP A 250 2.12 -9.90 21.71
C ASP A 250 1.01 -10.93 21.95
N LEU A 251 -0.22 -10.64 21.51
CA LEU A 251 -1.33 -11.59 21.61
C LEU A 251 -1.08 -12.84 20.77
N VAL A 252 -0.64 -12.70 19.52
CA VAL A 252 -0.33 -13.87 18.68
C VAL A 252 0.83 -14.68 19.28
N ALA A 253 1.94 -14.02 19.65
CA ALA A 253 3.12 -14.69 20.20
C ALA A 253 2.83 -15.42 21.53
N LYS A 254 1.97 -14.86 22.38
CA LYS A 254 1.57 -15.48 23.66
C LYS A 254 0.34 -16.38 23.54
N GLN A 255 -0.17 -16.57 22.33
CA GLN A 255 -1.41 -17.30 22.05
C GLN A 255 -2.60 -16.81 22.90
N GLY A 256 -2.66 -15.49 23.13
CA GLY A 256 -3.73 -14.83 23.85
C GLY A 256 -5.03 -14.76 23.05
N SER A 257 -6.09 -14.28 23.70
CA SER A 257 -7.43 -14.15 23.12
C SER A 257 -7.96 -12.73 23.29
N LEU A 258 -8.96 -12.37 22.50
CA LEU A 258 -9.73 -11.13 22.59
C LEU A 258 -11.21 -11.46 22.77
N SER A 259 -11.96 -10.63 23.49
CA SER A 259 -13.41 -10.72 23.51
C SER A 259 -14.02 -10.23 22.18
N ASP A 260 -15.26 -10.65 21.89
CA ASP A 260 -15.98 -10.22 20.66
C ASP A 260 -16.10 -8.69 20.55
N ASP A 261 -16.30 -8.00 21.68
CA ASP A 261 -16.40 -6.55 21.71
C ASP A 261 -15.05 -5.88 21.40
N GLU A 262 -13.95 -6.43 21.90
CA GLU A 262 -12.60 -5.96 21.55
C GLU A 262 -12.27 -6.21 20.08
N LEU A 263 -12.62 -7.39 19.55
CA LEU A 263 -12.44 -7.70 18.13
C LEU A 263 -13.18 -6.70 17.24
N LYS A 264 -14.45 -6.41 17.54
CA LYS A 264 -15.26 -5.42 16.81
C LYS A 264 -14.67 -4.02 16.91
N ALA A 265 -14.23 -3.60 18.10
CA ALA A 265 -13.63 -2.28 18.31
C ALA A 265 -12.33 -2.12 17.52
N ILE A 266 -11.46 -3.14 17.54
CA ILE A 266 -10.20 -3.14 16.79
C ILE A 266 -10.45 -3.15 15.27
N GLN A 267 -11.39 -3.97 14.79
CA GLN A 267 -11.75 -4.00 13.37
C GLN A 267 -12.30 -2.65 12.92
N ALA A 268 -13.16 -1.99 13.70
CA ALA A 268 -13.67 -0.66 13.39
C ALA A 268 -12.56 0.40 13.32
N GLN A 269 -11.55 0.30 14.21
CA GLN A 269 -10.38 1.18 14.16
C GLN A 269 -9.55 0.97 12.88
N LEU A 270 -9.32 -0.29 12.49
CA LEU A 270 -8.62 -0.64 11.24
C LEU A 270 -9.39 -0.16 10.01
N ASP A 271 -10.72 -0.30 10.01
CA ASP A 271 -11.59 0.14 8.91
C ASP A 271 -11.59 1.67 8.76
N ALA A 272 -11.61 2.40 9.87
CA ALA A 272 -11.52 3.86 9.87
C ALA A 272 -10.15 4.36 9.36
N ALA A 273 -9.06 3.67 9.72
CA ALA A 273 -7.71 4.00 9.28
C ALA A 273 -7.43 3.59 7.82
N ALA A 274 -8.21 2.66 7.27
CA ALA A 274 -8.08 2.21 5.87
C ALA A 274 -8.63 3.21 4.84
N GLN A 275 -9.35 4.24 5.29
CA GLN A 275 -9.89 5.27 4.40
C GLN A 275 -8.77 6.08 3.75
N THR A 276 -8.94 6.41 2.47
CA THR A 276 -8.00 7.29 1.76
C THR A 276 -8.07 8.70 2.31
N ARG A 277 -6.92 9.29 2.63
CA ARG A 277 -6.78 10.68 3.09
C ARG A 277 -5.57 11.29 2.41
N ASP A 278 -5.69 12.54 1.95
CA ASP A 278 -4.63 13.24 1.21
C ASP A 278 -3.95 12.38 0.12
N GLU A 279 -4.77 11.69 -0.68
CA GLU A 279 -4.32 10.82 -1.76
C GLU A 279 -3.45 9.61 -1.35
N VAL A 280 -3.36 9.30 -0.05
CA VAL A 280 -2.63 8.14 0.48
C VAL A 280 -3.54 7.17 1.23
N VAL A 281 -3.04 5.95 1.45
CA VAL A 281 -3.63 4.93 2.33
C VAL A 281 -2.60 4.43 3.32
N ILE A 282 -3.03 4.06 4.53
CA ILE A 282 -2.16 3.41 5.51
C ILE A 282 -2.09 1.92 5.19
N ALA A 283 -1.13 1.54 4.34
CA ALA A 283 -0.97 0.16 3.87
C ALA A 283 -0.69 -0.84 5.00
N ALA A 284 -0.15 -0.37 6.14
CA ALA A 284 0.06 -1.18 7.34
C ALA A 284 -1.24 -1.76 7.95
N VAL A 285 -2.42 -1.26 7.58
CA VAL A 285 -3.70 -1.84 8.03
C VAL A 285 -3.82 -3.32 7.62
N TYR A 286 -3.37 -3.69 6.41
CA TYR A 286 -3.54 -5.06 5.90
C TYR A 286 -2.82 -6.14 6.74
N PRO A 287 -1.52 -6.03 7.07
CA PRO A 287 -0.88 -6.99 7.96
C PRO A 287 -1.46 -6.98 9.39
N LEU A 288 -1.95 -5.83 9.89
CA LEU A 288 -2.62 -5.78 11.20
C LEU A 288 -3.95 -6.54 11.20
N GLU A 289 -4.73 -6.48 10.12
CA GLU A 289 -5.92 -7.32 9.97
C GLU A 289 -5.59 -8.82 9.95
N LYS A 290 -4.45 -9.21 9.37
CA LYS A 290 -4.01 -10.62 9.41
C LYS A 290 -3.72 -11.07 10.84
N LEU A 291 -2.99 -10.26 11.62
CA LEU A 291 -2.76 -10.54 13.04
C LEU A 291 -4.07 -10.63 13.82
N LEU A 292 -5.01 -9.69 13.60
CA LEU A 292 -6.31 -9.71 14.26
C LEU A 292 -7.08 -11.01 13.94
N ARG A 293 -7.15 -11.39 12.66
CA ARG A 293 -7.85 -12.62 12.23
C ARG A 293 -7.21 -13.89 12.80
N ALA A 294 -5.90 -13.92 13.00
CA ALA A 294 -5.21 -15.07 13.59
C ALA A 294 -5.53 -15.29 15.09
N ILE A 295 -6.02 -14.25 15.77
CA ILE A 295 -6.45 -14.34 17.18
C ILE A 295 -7.89 -14.89 17.29
N VAL A 296 -8.68 -14.78 16.21
CA VAL A 296 -10.04 -15.35 16.14
C VAL A 296 -9.91 -16.84 15.84
N LYS A 297 -10.32 -17.68 16.80
CA LYS A 297 -10.45 -19.14 16.63
C LYS A 297 -11.90 -19.53 16.36
#